data_AF-A0A3M1GEX9-F1
#
_entry.id   AF-A0A3M1GEX9-F1
#
_cell.length_a   1.000
_cell.length_b   1.000
_cell.length_c   1.000
_cell.angle_alpha   90.00
_cell.angle_beta   90.00
_cell.angle_gamma   90.00
#
_symmetry.space_group_name_H-M   'P 1'
#
loop_
_entity.id
_entity.type
_entity.pdbx_description
1 polymer ?
#
loop_
_entity_poly.entity_id
_entity_poly.type
_entity_poly.pdbx_seq_one_letter_code
_entity_poly.pdbx_strand_id
1 'polypeptide(L)'
;MKGPFVIARQKKVIFDYSALYCETPEEVLKSGLFEEMVRRFVERHAELGDSIFAYLSYAFPWAGRQSLYRELIRFFRLLFSYTAEEVGSLNEQYRVALSEREALAEVVEELYNYWRSFERYFYIKAPEAKTPSAREGIHHAQFIRANEHLKSLVLYVYRKVSENITGKNPRAYRQLPAGANMGILVEKLLWDCPERYSALKEVPFVRLSLMEPPLILYPEMNKRKGQFLEVQAMPEAVLKIDPSEWLCFPAKVGELTGFIFFHMDFISLGLSLSNLFEIAEASDIVGKRPDLILIFGTKAELPEPTVFYEDGENSLMVGVVVHSPEVDYFGYFKKMTLTLHNIV
;
A
#
# COMPACT_ATOMS: atom_id res chain seq x y z
N MET A 1 11.88 3.57 -3.65
CA MET A 1 11.52 2.40 -2.84
C MET A 1 12.56 1.31 -2.99
N LYS A 2 12.96 0.70 -1.86
CA LYS A 2 13.81 -0.49 -1.81
C LYS A 2 12.97 -1.72 -2.16
N GLY A 3 13.10 -2.23 -3.38
CA GLY A 3 12.37 -3.41 -3.87
C GLY A 3 10.96 -3.11 -4.42
N PRO A 4 10.33 -4.11 -5.06
CA PRO A 4 9.06 -3.93 -5.76
C PRO A 4 7.83 -3.85 -4.85
N PHE A 5 7.96 -4.18 -3.56
CA PHE A 5 6.93 -4.02 -2.54
C PHE A 5 7.51 -3.87 -1.13
N VAL A 6 6.69 -3.37 -0.21
CA VAL A 6 6.95 -3.26 1.22
C VAL A 6 5.75 -3.78 1.99
N ILE A 7 5.99 -4.61 3.01
CA ILE A 7 4.97 -5.01 3.99
C ILE A 7 5.30 -4.34 5.31
N ALA A 8 4.57 -3.28 5.65
CA ALA A 8 4.78 -2.51 6.87
C ALA A 8 4.14 -3.19 8.09
N ARG A 9 4.55 -2.76 9.30
CA ARG A 9 4.17 -3.40 10.57
C ARG A 9 2.67 -3.44 10.86
N GLN A 10 1.90 -2.50 10.31
CA GLN A 10 0.45 -2.35 10.56
C GLN A 10 -0.42 -3.12 9.55
N LYS A 11 0.03 -4.29 9.07
CA LYS A 11 -0.63 -5.02 7.97
C LYS A 11 -0.92 -4.17 6.73
N LYS A 12 0.02 -3.29 6.37
CA LYS A 12 -0.05 -2.54 5.11
C LYS A 12 0.87 -3.20 4.09
N VAL A 13 0.37 -3.44 2.88
CA VAL A 13 1.17 -3.87 1.73
C VAL A 13 1.17 -2.74 0.73
N ILE A 14 2.35 -2.21 0.42
CA ILE A 14 2.55 -1.14 -0.57
C ILE A 14 3.39 -1.72 -1.70
N PHE A 15 2.93 -1.65 -2.95
CA PHE A 15 3.64 -2.27 -4.06
C PHE A 15 3.64 -1.45 -5.34
N ASP A 16 4.76 -1.52 -6.07
CA ASP A 16 4.88 -0.97 -7.43
C ASP A 16 4.13 -1.91 -8.38
N TYR A 17 2.98 -1.47 -8.85
CA TYR A 17 2.18 -2.28 -9.76
C TYR A 17 2.88 -2.49 -11.10
N SER A 18 3.76 -1.57 -11.51
CA SER A 18 4.50 -1.69 -12.77
C SER A 18 5.58 -2.76 -12.66
N ALA A 19 6.20 -2.91 -11.49
CA ALA A 19 7.23 -3.92 -11.25
C ALA A 19 6.65 -5.31 -10.92
N LEU A 20 5.45 -5.36 -10.35
CA LEU A 20 4.73 -6.60 -9.99
C LEU A 20 3.55 -6.89 -10.91
N TYR A 21 3.53 -6.28 -12.10
CA TYR A 21 2.43 -6.45 -13.02
C TYR A 21 2.26 -7.93 -13.35
N CYS A 22 1.04 -8.42 -13.19
CA CYS A 22 0.64 -9.77 -13.57
C CYS A 22 -0.48 -9.63 -14.58
N GLU A 23 -0.30 -10.19 -15.78
CA GLU A 23 -1.31 -10.36 -16.82
C GLU A 23 -2.09 -11.66 -16.62
N THR A 24 -1.43 -12.69 -16.07
CA THR A 24 -2.04 -14.03 -15.93
C THR A 24 -2.10 -14.54 -14.49
N PRO A 25 -3.01 -15.48 -14.20
CA PRO A 25 -3.08 -16.14 -12.89
C PRO A 25 -1.79 -16.86 -12.49
N GLU A 26 -1.09 -17.44 -13.47
CA GLU A 26 0.19 -18.12 -13.26
C GLU A 26 1.29 -17.15 -12.82
N GLU A 27 1.26 -15.91 -13.32
CA GLU A 27 2.19 -14.86 -12.89
C GLU A 27 1.93 -14.45 -11.44
N VAL A 28 0.65 -14.35 -11.02
CA VAL A 28 0.30 -14.12 -9.61
C VAL A 28 0.90 -15.21 -8.73
N LEU A 29 0.70 -16.49 -9.08
CA LEU A 29 1.22 -17.64 -8.31
C LEU A 29 2.75 -17.76 -8.31
N LYS A 30 3.44 -17.08 -9.24
CA LYS A 30 4.92 -17.01 -9.32
C LYS A 30 5.47 -15.71 -8.74
N SER A 31 4.62 -14.75 -8.41
CA SER A 31 5.05 -13.42 -7.96
C SER A 31 5.75 -13.49 -6.60
N GLY A 32 6.76 -12.64 -6.41
CA GLY A 32 7.47 -12.54 -5.13
C GLY A 32 6.56 -12.08 -3.99
N LEU A 33 5.52 -11.27 -4.29
CA LEU A 33 4.54 -10.87 -3.29
C LEU A 33 3.68 -12.07 -2.85
N PHE A 34 3.21 -12.91 -3.77
CA PHE A 34 2.49 -14.13 -3.40
C PHE A 34 3.36 -15.06 -2.56
N GLU A 35 4.61 -15.29 -2.96
CA GLU A 35 5.56 -16.10 -2.19
C GLU A 35 5.72 -15.58 -0.76
N GLU A 36 5.94 -14.27 -0.61
CA GLU A 36 6.08 -13.62 0.70
C GLU A 36 4.80 -13.73 1.55
N MET A 37 3.62 -13.58 0.95
CA MET A 37 2.35 -13.74 1.65
C MET A 37 2.15 -15.17 2.15
N VAL A 38 2.44 -16.18 1.33
CA VAL A 38 2.35 -17.60 1.75
C VAL A 38 3.40 -17.91 2.82
N ARG A 39 4.61 -17.37 2.70
CA ARG A 39 5.67 -17.54 3.71
C ARG A 39 5.22 -17.02 5.07
N ARG A 40 4.76 -15.76 5.15
CA ARG A 40 4.29 -15.16 6.40
C ARG A 40 3.03 -15.83 6.96
N PHE A 41 2.15 -16.30 6.08
CA PHE A 41 0.98 -17.08 6.48
C PHE A 41 1.40 -18.36 7.21
N VAL A 42 2.29 -19.15 6.60
CA VAL A 42 2.80 -20.38 7.21
C VAL A 42 3.56 -20.09 8.51
N GLU A 43 4.40 -19.06 8.54
CA GLU A 43 5.15 -18.66 9.75
C GLU A 43 4.20 -18.28 10.90
N ARG A 44 3.17 -17.49 10.62
CA ARG A 44 2.16 -17.09 11.60
C ARG A 44 1.46 -18.31 12.22
N HIS A 45 0.97 -19.24 11.40
CA HIS A 45 0.31 -20.44 11.90
C HIS A 45 1.29 -21.36 12.64
N ALA A 46 2.56 -21.41 12.22
CA ALA A 46 3.60 -22.14 12.91
C ALA A 46 3.96 -21.57 14.29
N GLU A 47 3.87 -20.25 14.46
CA GLU A 47 4.05 -19.58 15.76
C GLU A 47 2.86 -19.83 16.69
N LEU A 48 1.64 -19.86 16.15
CA LEU A 48 0.42 -20.14 16.92
C LEU A 48 0.27 -21.62 17.28
N GLY A 49 0.83 -22.53 16.46
CA GLY A 49 0.70 -23.98 16.66
C GLY A 49 -0.75 -24.47 16.53
N ASP A 50 -1.53 -23.82 15.66
CA ASP A 50 -2.95 -24.08 15.50
C ASP A 50 -3.27 -25.25 14.55
N SER A 51 -4.56 -25.50 14.34
CA SER A 51 -5.06 -26.60 13.50
C SER A 51 -4.55 -26.51 12.06
N ILE A 52 -4.40 -25.30 11.50
CA ILE A 52 -3.89 -25.08 10.14
C ILE A 52 -2.45 -25.55 10.05
N PHE A 53 -1.60 -25.16 11.00
CA PHE A 53 -0.21 -25.60 11.00
C PHE A 53 -0.07 -27.10 11.27
N ALA A 54 -0.90 -27.65 12.15
CA ALA A 54 -0.94 -29.09 12.40
C ALA A 54 -1.29 -29.87 11.13
N TYR A 55 -2.34 -29.44 10.41
CA TYR A 55 -2.71 -30.01 9.12
C TYR A 55 -1.60 -29.89 8.09
N LEU A 56 -1.00 -28.70 7.90
CA LEU A 56 0.08 -28.52 6.94
C LEU A 56 1.30 -29.41 7.25
N SER A 57 1.65 -29.58 8.53
CA SER A 57 2.75 -30.45 8.94
C SER A 57 2.44 -31.93 8.68
N TYR A 58 1.20 -32.34 8.88
CA TYR A 58 0.71 -33.69 8.58
C TYR A 58 0.62 -33.97 7.06
N ALA A 59 0.15 -32.98 6.29
CA ALA A 59 -0.10 -33.08 4.85
C ALA A 59 1.20 -33.03 4.02
N PHE A 60 2.24 -32.36 4.51
CA PHE A 60 3.53 -32.19 3.85
C PHE A 60 4.70 -32.65 4.76
N PRO A 61 4.75 -33.92 5.21
CA PRO A 61 5.71 -34.37 6.21
C PRO A 61 7.17 -34.38 5.70
N TRP A 62 7.37 -34.38 4.38
CA TRP A 62 8.70 -34.24 3.77
C TRP A 62 9.20 -32.79 3.73
N ALA A 63 8.32 -31.82 3.93
CA ALA A 63 8.65 -30.42 3.92
C ALA A 63 9.08 -30.00 5.32
N GLY A 64 10.35 -29.60 5.47
CA GLY A 64 10.80 -28.96 6.70
C GLY A 64 10.05 -27.64 6.93
N ARG A 65 9.93 -27.22 8.19
CA ARG A 65 9.22 -25.99 8.61
C ARG A 65 9.59 -24.76 7.77
N GLN A 66 10.88 -24.56 7.47
CA GLN A 66 11.37 -23.43 6.68
C GLN A 66 11.13 -23.54 5.18
N SER A 67 10.75 -24.71 4.66
CA SER A 67 10.48 -24.96 3.24
C SER A 67 9.01 -25.20 2.93
N LEU A 68 8.17 -25.33 3.96
CA LEU A 68 6.74 -25.67 3.83
C LEU A 68 5.99 -24.70 2.90
N TYR A 69 6.25 -23.39 3.00
CA TYR A 69 5.62 -22.40 2.12
C TYR A 69 5.94 -22.64 0.63
N ARG A 70 7.16 -23.09 0.29
CA ARG A 70 7.56 -23.38 -1.09
C ARG A 70 6.85 -24.61 -1.64
N GLU A 71 6.66 -25.63 -0.81
CA GLU A 71 5.88 -26.81 -1.19
C GLU A 71 4.41 -26.47 -1.36
N LEU A 72 3.86 -25.64 -0.48
CA LEU A 72 2.49 -25.15 -0.57
C LEU A 72 2.24 -24.34 -1.86
N ILE A 73 3.17 -23.46 -2.25
CA ILE A 73 3.11 -22.72 -3.52
C ILE A 73 3.13 -23.67 -4.72
N ARG A 74 4.03 -24.67 -4.72
CA ARG A 74 4.08 -25.68 -5.80
C ARG A 74 2.77 -26.45 -5.90
N PHE A 75 2.21 -26.82 -4.76
CA PHE A 75 0.94 -27.53 -4.69
C PHE A 75 -0.22 -26.67 -5.20
N PHE A 76 -0.31 -25.40 -4.82
CA PHE A 76 -1.33 -24.48 -5.36
C PHE A 76 -1.20 -24.26 -6.87
N ARG A 77 0.02 -24.26 -7.42
CA ARG A 77 0.22 -24.18 -8.87
C ARG A 77 -0.32 -25.41 -9.61
N LEU A 78 -0.15 -26.60 -9.02
CA LEU A 78 -0.75 -27.83 -9.54
C LEU A 78 -2.27 -27.78 -9.42
N LEU A 79 -2.81 -27.43 -8.25
CA LEU A 79 -4.24 -27.31 -8.01
C LEU A 79 -4.91 -26.18 -8.80
N PHE A 80 -4.17 -25.18 -9.28
CA PHE A 80 -4.72 -24.20 -10.21
C PHE A 80 -4.99 -24.84 -11.59
N SER A 81 -4.12 -25.76 -12.01
CA SER A 81 -4.14 -26.36 -13.35
C SER A 81 -4.96 -27.66 -13.42
N TYR A 82 -5.01 -28.42 -12.33
CA TYR A 82 -5.52 -29.79 -12.27
C TYR A 82 -6.46 -29.98 -11.06
N THR A 83 -7.39 -30.94 -11.14
CA THR A 83 -8.24 -31.30 -9.99
C THR A 83 -7.46 -32.05 -8.92
N ALA A 84 -8.01 -32.13 -7.71
CA ALA A 84 -7.47 -32.94 -6.62
C ALA A 84 -7.14 -34.38 -7.05
N GLU A 85 -8.04 -35.04 -7.78
CA GLU A 85 -7.86 -36.41 -8.25
C GLU A 85 -6.70 -36.55 -9.23
N GLU A 86 -6.58 -35.60 -10.17
CA GLU A 86 -5.50 -35.56 -11.16
C GLU A 86 -4.15 -35.29 -10.46
N VAL A 87 -4.08 -34.32 -9.55
CA VAL A 87 -2.86 -34.02 -8.79
C VAL A 87 -2.40 -35.23 -7.99
N GLY A 88 -3.31 -35.93 -7.30
CA GLY A 88 -3.00 -37.15 -6.54
C GLY A 88 -2.62 -38.35 -7.43
N SER A 89 -2.98 -38.33 -8.71
CA SER A 89 -2.57 -39.32 -9.70
C SER A 89 -1.20 -39.02 -10.30
N LEU A 90 -0.92 -37.74 -10.56
CA LEU A 90 0.35 -37.25 -11.11
C LEU A 90 1.47 -37.26 -10.07
N ASN A 91 1.15 -37.02 -8.80
CA ASN A 91 2.15 -36.94 -7.75
C ASN A 91 1.64 -37.53 -6.43
N GLU A 92 2.06 -38.76 -6.15
CA GLU A 92 1.63 -39.56 -5.01
C GLU A 92 1.90 -38.90 -3.66
N GLN A 93 2.95 -38.06 -3.56
CA GLN A 93 3.29 -37.38 -2.31
C GLN A 93 2.16 -36.47 -1.80
N TYR A 94 1.38 -35.87 -2.71
CA TYR A 94 0.29 -34.96 -2.32
C TYR A 94 -1.00 -35.69 -1.91
N ARG A 95 -1.08 -37.02 -2.00
CA ARG A 95 -2.32 -37.76 -1.68
C ARG A 95 -2.77 -37.55 -0.24
N VAL A 96 -1.84 -37.41 0.70
CA VAL A 96 -2.16 -37.15 2.13
C VAL A 96 -2.82 -35.79 2.30
N ALA A 97 -2.30 -34.75 1.63
CA ALA A 97 -2.95 -33.43 1.64
C ALA A 97 -4.37 -33.50 1.05
N LEU A 98 -4.55 -34.29 -0.02
CA LEU A 98 -5.79 -34.38 -0.77
C LEU A 98 -6.86 -35.29 -0.13
N SER A 99 -6.50 -36.14 0.84
CA SER A 99 -7.47 -36.99 1.55
C SER A 99 -8.34 -36.20 2.51
N GLU A 100 -7.84 -35.09 3.07
CA GLU A 100 -8.57 -34.20 3.96
C GLU A 100 -8.97 -32.90 3.24
N ARG A 101 -9.88 -33.03 2.25
CA ARG A 101 -10.29 -31.90 1.39
C ARG A 101 -10.86 -30.71 2.14
N GLU A 102 -11.56 -30.96 3.24
CA GLU A 102 -12.16 -29.90 4.06
C GLU A 102 -11.09 -29.05 4.75
N ALA A 103 -10.09 -29.70 5.38
CA ALA A 103 -8.94 -29.02 5.97
C ALA A 103 -8.12 -28.26 4.91
N LEU A 104 -7.94 -28.85 3.73
CA LEU A 104 -7.26 -28.16 2.63
C LEU A 104 -8.02 -26.93 2.13
N ALA A 105 -9.35 -27.03 2.02
CA ALA A 105 -10.20 -25.90 1.64
C ALA A 105 -10.15 -24.79 2.69
N GLU A 106 -10.10 -25.13 3.98
CA GLU A 106 -9.89 -24.19 5.08
C GLU A 106 -8.55 -23.46 4.96
N VAL A 107 -7.46 -24.15 4.62
CA VAL A 107 -6.15 -23.50 4.36
C VAL A 107 -6.25 -22.44 3.26
N VAL A 108 -6.94 -22.75 2.16
CA VAL A 108 -7.07 -21.82 1.02
C VAL A 108 -7.95 -20.62 1.40
N GLU A 109 -9.05 -20.86 2.12
CA GLU A 109 -9.91 -19.80 2.65
C GLU A 109 -9.14 -18.88 3.61
N GLU A 110 -8.37 -19.46 4.52
CA GLU A 110 -7.62 -18.70 5.52
C GLU A 110 -6.43 -17.96 4.92
N LEU A 111 -5.77 -18.51 3.89
CA LEU A 111 -4.78 -17.76 3.13
C LEU A 111 -5.41 -16.55 2.42
N TYR A 112 -6.60 -16.72 1.84
CA TYR A 112 -7.32 -15.62 1.21
C TYR A 112 -7.79 -14.57 2.23
N ASN A 113 -8.28 -15.01 3.40
CA ASN A 113 -8.60 -14.12 4.53
C ASN A 113 -7.37 -13.42 5.07
N TYR A 114 -6.22 -14.09 5.10
CA TYR A 114 -4.95 -13.50 5.48
C TYR A 114 -4.57 -12.36 4.54
N TRP A 115 -4.60 -12.57 3.22
CA TRP A 115 -4.42 -11.52 2.21
C TRP A 115 -5.38 -10.33 2.40
N ARG A 116 -6.66 -10.64 2.67
CA ARG A 116 -7.70 -9.64 2.92
C ARG A 116 -7.55 -8.87 4.21
N SER A 117 -6.80 -9.40 5.16
CA SER A 117 -6.56 -8.73 6.43
C SER A 117 -5.57 -7.57 6.33
N PHE A 118 -4.92 -7.41 5.16
CA PHE A 118 -4.01 -6.30 4.90
C PHE A 118 -4.74 -5.13 4.21
N GLU A 119 -4.37 -3.92 4.61
CA GLU A 119 -4.58 -2.73 3.80
C GLU A 119 -3.61 -2.78 2.62
N ARG A 120 -4.14 -2.77 1.40
CA ARG A 120 -3.35 -2.96 0.16
C ARG A 120 -3.32 -1.67 -0.63
N TYR A 121 -2.12 -1.20 -0.91
CA TYR A 121 -1.84 0.02 -1.66
C TYR A 121 -0.98 -0.34 -2.87
N PHE A 122 -1.40 0.07 -4.06
CA PHE A 122 -0.52 0.03 -5.22
C PHE A 122 -0.21 1.42 -5.71
N TYR A 123 0.96 1.57 -6.33
CA TYR A 123 1.26 2.77 -7.08
C TYR A 123 1.74 2.43 -8.49
N ILE A 124 1.50 3.35 -9.41
CA ILE A 124 2.04 3.36 -10.76
C ILE A 124 2.81 4.67 -10.92
N LYS A 125 3.99 4.61 -11.51
CA LYS A 125 4.73 5.81 -11.91
C LYS A 125 4.27 6.24 -13.30
N ALA A 126 3.80 7.48 -13.41
CA ALA A 126 3.57 8.05 -14.73
C ALA A 126 4.92 8.15 -15.47
N PRO A 127 4.99 7.74 -16.75
CA PRO A 127 6.19 7.93 -17.53
C PRO A 127 6.49 9.42 -17.69
N GLU A 128 7.76 9.77 -17.81
CA GLU A 128 8.20 11.13 -18.07
C GLU A 128 7.73 11.59 -19.45
N ALA A 129 6.54 12.20 -19.51
CA ALA A 129 5.99 12.71 -20.75
C ALA A 129 6.59 14.09 -21.07
N LYS A 130 7.09 14.23 -22.31
CA LYS A 130 7.66 15.47 -22.86
C LYS A 130 6.63 16.59 -23.07
N THR A 131 5.33 16.27 -23.10
CA THR A 131 4.24 17.23 -23.40
C THR A 131 3.00 17.02 -22.52
N PRO A 132 2.26 18.07 -22.12
CA PRO A 132 1.07 17.97 -21.26
C PRO A 132 -0.07 17.10 -21.82
N SER A 133 -0.38 17.20 -23.12
CA SER A 133 -1.46 16.42 -23.75
C SER A 133 -1.21 14.92 -23.81
N ALA A 134 0.07 14.50 -23.80
CA ALA A 134 0.43 13.09 -23.71
C ALA A 134 0.26 12.52 -22.29
N ARG A 135 0.11 13.40 -21.27
CA ARG A 135 -0.05 12.98 -19.86
C ARG A 135 -1.46 12.51 -19.55
N GLU A 136 -2.50 13.07 -20.17
CA GLU A 136 -3.88 13.04 -19.64
C GLU A 136 -4.71 11.78 -19.95
N GLY A 137 -4.72 11.27 -21.18
CA GLY A 137 -5.73 10.27 -21.58
C GLY A 137 -5.37 8.80 -21.31
N ILE A 138 -4.18 8.37 -21.71
CA ILE A 138 -3.83 6.93 -21.76
C ILE A 138 -3.55 6.36 -20.36
N HIS A 139 -2.89 7.14 -19.51
CA HIS A 139 -2.51 6.68 -18.17
C HIS A 139 -3.67 6.61 -17.20
N HIS A 140 -4.68 7.48 -17.34
CA HIS A 140 -5.86 7.45 -16.47
C HIS A 140 -6.63 6.14 -16.65
N ALA A 141 -7.05 5.81 -17.87
CA ALA A 141 -7.80 4.57 -18.13
C ALA A 141 -7.00 3.30 -17.78
N GLN A 142 -5.68 3.30 -18.02
CA GLN A 142 -4.81 2.20 -17.62
C GLN A 142 -4.73 2.04 -16.09
N PHE A 143 -4.57 3.15 -15.37
CA PHE A 143 -4.51 3.17 -13.91
C PHE A 143 -5.80 2.64 -13.27
N ILE A 144 -6.98 3.07 -13.74
CA ILE A 144 -8.26 2.57 -13.21
C ILE A 144 -8.41 1.07 -13.48
N ARG A 145 -8.08 0.61 -14.70
CA ARG A 145 -8.18 -0.81 -15.06
C ARG A 145 -7.21 -1.71 -14.30
N ALA A 146 -6.07 -1.18 -13.84
CA ALA A 146 -5.07 -1.95 -13.11
C ALA A 146 -5.64 -2.62 -11.85
N ASN A 147 -6.40 -1.88 -11.02
CA ASN A 147 -6.95 -2.44 -9.79
C ASN A 147 -7.99 -3.53 -10.06
N GLU A 148 -8.89 -3.28 -11.02
CA GLU A 148 -9.93 -4.23 -11.41
C GLU A 148 -9.33 -5.51 -12.00
N HIS A 149 -8.25 -5.39 -12.78
CA HIS A 149 -7.53 -6.52 -13.31
C HIS A 149 -6.88 -7.35 -12.20
N LEU A 150 -6.15 -6.72 -11.27
CA LEU A 150 -5.55 -7.39 -10.12
C LEU A 150 -6.60 -8.12 -9.28
N LYS A 151 -7.70 -7.44 -8.96
CA LYS A 151 -8.84 -8.01 -8.21
C LYS A 151 -9.40 -9.25 -8.90
N SER A 152 -9.58 -9.19 -10.21
CA SER A 152 -10.10 -10.30 -11.01
C SER A 152 -9.15 -11.50 -11.02
N LEU A 153 -7.85 -11.27 -11.20
CA LEU A 153 -6.84 -12.33 -11.19
C LEU A 153 -6.78 -13.04 -9.83
N VAL A 154 -6.69 -12.28 -8.74
CA VAL A 154 -6.61 -12.85 -7.38
C VAL A 154 -7.87 -13.64 -7.03
N LEU A 155 -9.06 -13.11 -7.35
CA LEU A 155 -10.33 -13.84 -7.15
C LEU A 155 -10.38 -15.12 -7.97
N TYR A 156 -9.90 -15.07 -9.21
CA TYR A 156 -9.92 -16.23 -10.09
C TYR A 156 -8.99 -17.33 -9.60
N VAL A 157 -7.75 -17.00 -9.19
CA VAL A 157 -6.81 -17.95 -8.59
C VAL A 157 -7.44 -18.64 -7.38
N TYR A 158 -7.94 -17.85 -6.42
CA TYR A 158 -8.57 -18.39 -5.21
C TYR A 158 -9.75 -19.31 -5.53
N ARG A 159 -10.69 -18.87 -6.39
CA ARG A 159 -11.86 -19.68 -6.75
C ARG A 159 -11.45 -20.96 -7.48
N LYS A 160 -10.53 -20.86 -8.43
CA LYS A 160 -10.10 -21.99 -9.24
C LYS A 160 -9.41 -23.07 -8.40
N VAL A 161 -8.53 -22.68 -7.49
CA VAL A 161 -7.88 -23.62 -6.56
C VAL A 161 -8.94 -24.28 -5.66
N SER A 162 -9.86 -23.51 -5.08
CA SER A 162 -10.94 -24.05 -4.24
C SER A 162 -11.89 -24.99 -4.99
N GLU A 163 -12.24 -24.68 -6.23
CA GLU A 163 -13.07 -25.53 -7.10
C GLU A 163 -12.36 -26.84 -7.42
N ASN A 164 -11.06 -26.78 -7.75
CA ASN A 164 -10.27 -27.97 -8.07
C ASN A 164 -10.00 -28.86 -6.82
N ILE A 165 -10.00 -28.30 -5.61
CA ILE A 165 -9.96 -29.08 -4.35
C ILE A 165 -11.30 -29.78 -4.09
N THR A 166 -12.40 -29.05 -4.20
CA THR A 166 -13.73 -29.54 -3.80
C THR A 166 -14.42 -30.38 -4.89
N GLY A 167 -13.99 -30.25 -6.15
CA GLY A 167 -14.60 -30.89 -7.32
C GLY A 167 -16.00 -30.35 -7.66
N LYS A 168 -16.40 -29.22 -7.08
CA LYS A 168 -17.74 -28.63 -7.23
C LYS A 168 -17.65 -27.12 -7.39
N ASN A 169 -18.50 -26.58 -8.26
CA ASN A 169 -18.68 -25.14 -8.35
C ASN A 169 -19.62 -24.66 -7.24
N PRO A 170 -19.26 -23.60 -6.48
CA PRO A 170 -20.18 -22.96 -5.55
C PRO A 170 -21.46 -22.53 -6.25
N ARG A 171 -22.60 -22.70 -5.59
CA ARG A 171 -23.89 -22.14 -6.07
C ARG A 171 -24.08 -20.67 -5.68
N ALA A 172 -23.27 -20.18 -4.74
CA ALA A 172 -23.27 -18.80 -4.28
C ALA A 172 -21.85 -18.26 -4.27
N TYR A 173 -21.61 -17.20 -5.06
CA TYR A 173 -20.33 -16.52 -5.14
C TYR A 173 -20.39 -15.19 -4.39
N ARG A 174 -19.53 -15.01 -3.39
CA ARG A 174 -19.36 -13.73 -2.70
C ARG A 174 -18.43 -12.83 -3.53
N GLN A 175 -18.79 -11.55 -3.63
CA GLN A 175 -17.90 -10.51 -4.14
C GLN A 175 -17.02 -10.03 -2.98
N LEU A 176 -15.83 -10.62 -2.87
CA LEU A 176 -14.90 -10.39 -1.77
C LEU A 176 -13.80 -9.41 -2.22
N PRO A 177 -13.33 -8.49 -1.36
CA PRO A 177 -12.24 -7.58 -1.70
C PRO A 177 -10.94 -8.35 -1.99
N ALA A 178 -10.40 -8.24 -3.20
CA ALA A 178 -9.20 -8.98 -3.61
C ALA A 178 -8.07 -8.11 -4.17
N GLY A 179 -8.42 -6.99 -4.78
CA GLY A 179 -7.46 -6.00 -5.27
C GLY A 179 -6.91 -5.13 -4.15
N ALA A 180 -6.33 -3.99 -4.53
CA ALA A 180 -5.92 -2.99 -3.58
C ALA A 180 -7.12 -2.21 -3.03
N ASN A 181 -6.95 -1.73 -1.81
CA ASN A 181 -7.88 -0.82 -1.14
C ASN A 181 -7.73 0.61 -1.68
N MET A 182 -6.49 1.01 -1.98
CA MET A 182 -6.20 2.28 -2.65
C MET A 182 -5.14 2.11 -3.73
N GLY A 183 -5.30 2.85 -4.82
CA GLY A 183 -4.31 2.97 -5.89
C GLY A 183 -3.86 4.41 -6.02
N ILE A 184 -2.61 4.64 -6.39
CA ILE A 184 -2.13 5.99 -6.74
C ILE A 184 -1.33 6.00 -8.03
N LEU A 185 -1.57 7.02 -8.86
CA LEU A 185 -0.68 7.38 -9.94
C LEU A 185 0.23 8.49 -9.43
N VAL A 186 1.54 8.26 -9.46
CA VAL A 186 2.52 9.23 -8.99
C VAL A 186 3.38 9.74 -10.13
N GLU A 187 3.82 10.99 -10.05
CA GLU A 187 4.69 11.59 -11.05
C GLU A 187 5.72 12.51 -10.40
N LYS A 188 6.85 12.70 -11.07
CA LYS A 188 7.85 13.68 -10.64
C LYS A 188 7.61 15.00 -11.37
N LEU A 189 7.40 16.08 -10.62
CA LEU A 189 7.18 17.41 -11.17
C LEU A 189 8.26 18.37 -10.68
N LEU A 190 8.70 19.24 -11.57
CA LEU A 190 9.65 20.31 -11.25
C LEU A 190 8.88 21.53 -10.77
N TRP A 191 8.89 21.77 -9.46
CA TRP A 191 8.30 22.94 -8.81
C TRP A 191 9.40 23.94 -8.41
N ASP A 192 9.02 25.17 -8.03
CA ASP A 192 9.96 26.18 -7.51
C ASP A 192 10.36 25.82 -6.06
N CYS A 193 11.24 24.82 -5.95
CA CYS A 193 11.76 24.31 -4.69
C CYS A 193 12.91 25.19 -4.19
N PRO A 194 12.77 25.86 -3.02
CA PRO A 194 13.89 26.59 -2.44
C PRO A 194 15.02 25.65 -2.05
N GLU A 195 16.26 26.16 -2.06
CA GLU A 195 17.48 25.37 -1.79
C GLU A 195 17.42 24.66 -0.43
N ARG A 196 16.86 25.34 0.58
CA ARG A 196 16.64 24.78 1.92
C ARG A 196 15.87 23.46 1.87
N TYR A 197 14.90 23.33 0.97
CA TYR A 197 14.00 22.17 0.84
C TYR A 197 14.43 21.19 -0.27
N SER A 198 15.66 21.29 -0.77
CA SER A 198 16.16 20.48 -1.90
C SER A 198 15.95 18.97 -1.75
N ALA A 199 15.95 18.44 -0.52
CA ALA A 199 15.64 17.04 -0.24
C ALA A 199 14.21 16.62 -0.68
N LEU A 200 13.25 17.54 -0.71
CA LEU A 200 11.86 17.30 -1.11
C LEU A 200 11.67 17.27 -2.64
N LYS A 201 12.63 17.80 -3.40
CA LYS A 201 12.56 17.93 -4.87
C LYS A 201 12.43 16.59 -5.59
N GLU A 202 12.97 15.53 -4.99
CA GLU A 202 12.97 14.18 -5.54
C GLU A 202 11.74 13.35 -5.12
N VAL A 203 10.88 13.88 -4.23
CA VAL A 203 9.68 13.19 -3.78
C VAL A 203 8.61 13.26 -4.88
N PRO A 204 8.01 12.14 -5.30
CA PRO A 204 6.98 12.14 -6.32
C PRO A 204 5.64 12.64 -5.78
N PHE A 205 4.90 13.34 -6.63
CA PHE A 205 3.57 13.87 -6.36
C PHE A 205 2.49 12.85 -6.72
N VAL A 206 1.47 12.73 -5.87
CA VAL A 206 0.23 12.02 -6.18
C VAL A 206 -0.52 12.82 -7.22
N ARG A 207 -0.76 12.21 -8.37
CA ARG A 207 -1.51 12.77 -9.49
C ARG A 207 -2.96 12.29 -9.49
N LEU A 208 -3.17 10.99 -9.26
CA LEU A 208 -4.49 10.38 -9.15
C LEU A 208 -4.53 9.49 -7.93
N SER A 209 -5.69 9.42 -7.29
CA SER A 209 -6.01 8.49 -6.21
C SER A 209 -7.25 7.70 -6.59
N LEU A 210 -7.19 6.38 -6.43
CA LEU A 210 -8.29 5.44 -6.55
C LEU A 210 -8.58 4.88 -5.17
N MET A 211 -9.85 4.84 -4.76
CA MET A 211 -10.26 4.26 -3.49
C MET A 211 -11.36 3.21 -3.72
N GLU A 212 -11.15 1.99 -3.25
CA GLU A 212 -12.11 0.89 -3.35
C GLU A 212 -12.92 0.77 -2.03
N PRO A 213 -14.22 1.12 -2.02
CA PRO A 213 -15.04 0.93 -0.84
C PRO A 213 -15.42 -0.56 -0.62
N PRO A 214 -15.65 -1.00 0.63
CA PRO A 214 -15.49 -0.23 1.87
C PRO A 214 -14.02 -0.11 2.28
N LEU A 215 -13.56 1.13 2.49
CA LEU A 215 -12.25 1.40 3.05
C LEU A 215 -12.39 1.58 4.57
N ILE A 216 -11.95 0.57 5.33
CA ILE A 216 -11.85 0.65 6.79
C ILE A 216 -10.38 0.75 7.12
N LEU A 217 -9.97 1.91 7.63
CA LEU A 217 -8.60 2.19 8.05
C LEU A 217 -8.48 2.00 9.56
N TYR A 218 -7.34 1.48 10.00
CA TYR A 218 -7.07 1.24 11.42
C TYR A 218 -5.89 2.10 11.91
N PRO A 219 -6.09 3.41 12.10
CA PRO A 219 -5.06 4.26 12.71
C PRO A 219 -4.76 3.79 14.14
N GLU A 220 -3.51 3.92 14.60
CA GLU A 220 -3.15 3.56 15.98
C GLU A 220 -3.83 4.46 17.02
N MET A 221 -4.21 5.68 16.62
CA MET A 221 -4.86 6.66 17.49
C MET A 221 -6.23 7.08 16.96
N ASN A 222 -7.18 7.33 17.86
CA ASN A 222 -8.55 7.75 17.52
C ASN A 222 -8.87 9.22 17.83
N LYS A 223 -7.95 9.93 18.50
CA LYS A 223 -8.08 11.34 18.88
C LYS A 223 -6.71 12.02 18.81
N ARG A 224 -6.73 13.30 18.40
CA ARG A 224 -5.56 14.17 18.45
C ARG A 224 -5.23 14.52 19.91
N LYS A 225 -3.96 14.45 20.28
CA LYS A 225 -3.41 14.96 21.55
C LYS A 225 -2.37 16.06 21.28
N GLY A 226 -2.12 16.89 22.27
CA GLY A 226 -1.13 17.97 22.16
C GLY A 226 -1.62 19.18 21.37
N GLN A 227 -0.70 20.13 21.19
CA GLN A 227 -0.92 21.42 20.55
C GLN A 227 0.05 21.61 19.39
N PHE A 228 -0.30 22.51 18.47
CA PHE A 228 0.63 22.93 17.43
C PHE A 228 1.47 24.06 18.00
N LEU A 229 2.78 23.83 18.11
CA LEU A 229 3.72 24.80 18.66
C LEU A 229 4.40 25.56 17.53
N GLU A 230 4.36 26.87 17.59
CA GLU A 230 5.18 27.72 16.72
C GLU A 230 6.65 27.65 17.17
N VAL A 231 7.56 27.41 16.23
CA VAL A 231 9.00 27.43 16.48
C VAL A 231 9.66 28.52 15.65
N GLN A 232 10.74 29.09 16.19
CA GLN A 232 11.46 30.20 15.53
C GLN A 232 12.40 29.74 14.42
N ALA A 233 12.78 28.45 14.42
CA ALA A 233 13.62 27.86 13.38
C ALA A 233 13.33 26.37 13.23
N MET A 234 13.30 25.89 11.98
CA MET A 234 13.17 24.48 11.68
C MET A 234 14.54 23.77 11.75
N PRO A 235 14.69 22.71 12.55
CA PRO A 235 15.93 21.92 12.59
C PRO A 235 16.25 21.31 11.23
N GLU A 236 17.51 21.36 10.79
CA GLU A 236 17.95 20.76 9.50
C GLU A 236 17.66 19.25 9.43
N ALA A 237 17.66 18.57 10.58
CA ALA A 237 17.34 17.15 10.68
C ALA A 237 15.95 16.80 10.13
N VAL A 238 15.00 17.75 10.11
CA VAL A 238 13.64 17.55 9.56
C VAL A 238 13.69 17.09 8.11
N LEU A 239 14.66 17.60 7.34
CA LEU A 239 14.82 17.37 5.90
C LEU A 239 15.78 16.23 5.57
N LYS A 240 16.31 15.52 6.57
CA LYS A 240 17.09 14.28 6.38
C LYS A 240 16.15 13.12 6.07
N ILE A 241 15.53 13.17 4.90
CA ILE A 241 14.59 12.16 4.41
C ILE A 241 15.21 11.34 3.27
N ASP A 242 14.75 10.10 3.09
CA ASP A 242 14.96 9.32 1.87
C ASP A 242 13.74 9.54 0.96
N PRO A 243 13.84 10.30 -0.16
CA PRO A 243 12.70 10.57 -1.04
C PRO A 243 12.01 9.30 -1.55
N SER A 244 12.72 8.18 -1.55
CA SER A 244 12.23 6.87 -1.99
C SER A 244 11.24 6.23 -1.02
N GLU A 245 11.11 6.78 0.20
CA GLU A 245 10.18 6.38 1.27
C GLU A 245 9.02 7.38 1.49
N TRP A 246 8.91 8.40 0.63
CA TRP A 246 7.99 9.52 0.78
C TRP A 246 7.14 9.74 -0.46
N LEU A 247 5.99 10.37 -0.26
CA LEU A 247 5.07 10.84 -1.30
C LEU A 247 4.64 12.27 -0.98
N CYS A 248 4.26 13.04 -2.00
CA CYS A 248 3.62 14.34 -1.83
C CYS A 248 2.17 14.28 -2.28
N PHE A 249 1.23 14.64 -1.41
CA PHE A 249 -0.15 14.96 -1.78
C PHE A 249 -0.22 16.48 -2.05
N PRO A 250 -0.35 16.92 -3.32
CA PRO A 250 -0.55 18.34 -3.61
C PRO A 250 -2.01 18.70 -3.38
N ALA A 251 -2.30 19.47 -2.33
CA ALA A 251 -3.67 19.82 -1.94
C ALA A 251 -4.04 21.23 -2.41
N LYS A 252 -5.22 21.38 -3.01
CA LYS A 252 -5.91 22.67 -3.07
C LYS A 252 -6.69 22.85 -1.77
N VAL A 253 -6.29 23.83 -0.97
CA VAL A 253 -6.88 24.14 0.34
C VAL A 253 -7.49 25.54 0.23
N GLY A 254 -8.77 25.60 -0.16
CA GLY A 254 -9.35 26.88 -0.58
C GLY A 254 -8.64 27.41 -1.82
N GLU A 255 -8.21 28.67 -1.76
CA GLU A 255 -7.43 29.31 -2.84
C GLU A 255 -5.93 28.96 -2.81
N LEU A 256 -5.45 28.38 -1.69
CA LEU A 256 -4.05 28.06 -1.49
C LEU A 256 -3.70 26.68 -2.08
N THR A 257 -2.44 26.55 -2.50
CA THR A 257 -1.84 25.27 -2.93
C THR A 257 -0.81 24.83 -1.91
N GLY A 258 -1.09 23.71 -1.23
CA GLY A 258 -0.23 23.13 -0.21
C GLY A 258 0.45 21.85 -0.67
N PHE A 259 1.75 21.69 -0.40
CA PHE A 259 2.47 20.45 -0.66
C PHE A 259 2.64 19.65 0.62
N ILE A 260 1.89 18.54 0.72
CA ILE A 260 1.88 17.68 1.91
C ILE A 260 2.76 16.47 1.64
N PHE A 261 4.01 16.53 2.09
CA PHE A 261 4.97 15.43 2.04
C PHE A 261 4.76 14.51 3.24
N PHE A 262 4.61 13.22 3.00
CA PHE A 262 4.43 12.23 4.06
C PHE A 262 5.23 10.94 3.83
N HIS A 263 5.71 10.36 4.92
CA HIS A 263 6.34 9.04 4.92
C HIS A 263 5.30 7.95 4.61
N MET A 264 5.68 6.94 3.82
CA MET A 264 4.76 5.88 3.37
C MET A 264 4.11 5.06 4.49
N ASP A 265 4.67 5.04 5.69
CA ASP A 265 4.00 4.42 6.85
C ASP A 265 2.62 5.06 7.12
N PHE A 266 2.47 6.35 6.82
CA PHE A 266 1.24 7.11 6.96
C PHE A 266 0.41 7.17 5.67
N ILE A 267 0.67 6.29 4.69
CA ILE A 267 -0.02 6.32 3.37
C ILE A 267 -1.53 6.26 3.49
N SER A 268 -2.08 5.50 4.44
CA SER A 268 -3.51 5.42 4.71
C SER A 268 -4.10 6.80 5.03
N LEU A 269 -3.41 7.59 5.86
CA LEU A 269 -3.83 8.91 6.28
C LEU A 269 -3.59 9.96 5.19
N GLY A 270 -2.41 9.92 4.55
CA GLY A 270 -2.04 10.84 3.49
C GLY A 270 -2.99 10.75 2.30
N LEU A 271 -3.35 9.53 1.87
CA LEU A 271 -4.29 9.35 0.77
C LEU A 271 -5.74 9.64 1.15
N SER A 272 -6.11 9.52 2.43
CA SER A 272 -7.44 9.92 2.90
C SER A 272 -7.72 11.41 2.74
N LEU A 273 -6.69 12.24 2.49
CA LEU A 273 -6.86 13.65 2.15
C LEU A 273 -7.66 13.86 0.86
N SER A 274 -7.69 12.89 -0.06
CA SER A 274 -8.52 13.00 -1.29
C SER A 274 -10.03 13.06 -1.00
N ASN A 275 -10.46 12.72 0.22
CA ASN A 275 -11.85 12.89 0.66
C ASN A 275 -12.15 14.32 1.15
N LEU A 276 -11.13 15.16 1.36
CA LEU A 276 -11.26 16.51 1.91
C LEU A 276 -10.77 17.61 0.97
N PHE A 277 -9.68 17.35 0.26
CA PHE A 277 -9.01 18.32 -0.60
C PHE A 277 -8.90 17.78 -2.01
N GLU A 278 -9.03 18.68 -2.96
CA GLU A 278 -8.75 18.39 -4.36
C GLU A 278 -7.24 18.21 -4.56
N ILE A 279 -6.86 17.26 -5.41
CA ILE A 279 -5.48 17.03 -5.81
C ILE A 279 -5.12 18.10 -6.85
N ALA A 280 -4.12 18.94 -6.57
CA ALA A 280 -3.72 20.01 -7.47
C ALA A 280 -3.17 19.47 -8.80
N GLU A 281 -3.45 20.19 -9.88
CA GLU A 281 -3.00 19.81 -11.21
C GLU A 281 -1.51 20.16 -11.45
N ALA A 282 -0.90 19.59 -12.49
CA ALA A 282 0.46 19.94 -12.89
C ALA A 282 0.62 21.43 -13.24
N SER A 283 -0.45 22.14 -13.60
CA SER A 283 -0.48 23.58 -13.85
C SER A 283 -0.35 24.42 -12.56
N ASP A 284 -0.78 23.90 -11.42
CA ASP A 284 -0.54 24.44 -10.07
C ASP A 284 0.83 24.03 -9.52
N ILE A 285 1.32 22.92 -10.06
CA ILE A 285 2.61 22.23 -9.96
C ILE A 285 3.88 23.01 -10.35
N VAL A 286 4.01 23.11 -11.68
CA VAL A 286 5.28 23.20 -12.38
C VAL A 286 5.79 24.63 -12.35
N GLY A 287 7.03 24.80 -11.89
CA GLY A 287 7.69 26.10 -11.76
C GLY A 287 7.02 27.05 -10.76
N LYS A 288 6.08 26.56 -9.95
CA LYS A 288 5.36 27.34 -8.94
C LYS A 288 5.84 26.98 -7.54
N ARG A 289 5.75 27.96 -6.66
CA ARG A 289 6.00 27.82 -5.23
C ARG A 289 4.66 27.54 -4.54
N PRO A 290 4.57 26.55 -3.63
CA PRO A 290 3.36 26.36 -2.85
C PRO A 290 3.20 27.49 -1.82
N ASP A 291 2.00 27.69 -1.30
CA ASP A 291 1.76 28.63 -0.20
C ASP A 291 2.16 28.03 1.15
N LEU A 292 2.05 26.69 1.26
CA LEU A 292 2.40 25.96 2.48
C LEU A 292 3.02 24.59 2.18
N ILE A 293 3.89 24.15 3.09
CA ILE A 293 4.49 22.82 3.08
C ILE A 293 4.14 22.11 4.39
N LEU A 294 3.74 20.85 4.31
CA LEU A 294 3.61 19.98 5.47
C LEU A 294 4.56 18.78 5.32
N ILE A 295 5.44 18.57 6.30
CA ILE A 295 6.34 17.41 6.37
C ILE A 295 5.86 16.48 7.47
N PHE A 296 5.33 15.33 7.10
CA PHE A 296 4.66 14.39 8.01
C PHE A 296 5.40 13.06 8.11
N GLY A 297 5.88 12.74 9.31
CA GLY A 297 6.62 11.51 9.58
C GLY A 297 8.14 11.69 9.52
N THR A 298 8.64 12.87 9.86
CA THR A 298 10.10 13.08 10.01
C THR A 298 10.61 12.42 11.29
N LYS A 299 11.82 11.87 11.27
CA LYS A 299 12.45 11.25 12.44
C LYS A 299 13.29 12.25 13.26
N ALA A 300 13.21 13.54 12.92
CA ALA A 300 13.89 14.60 13.66
C ALA A 300 13.34 14.74 15.08
N GLU A 301 14.21 15.07 16.02
CA GLU A 301 13.82 15.50 17.36
C GLU A 301 13.29 16.94 17.30
N LEU A 302 12.09 17.14 17.83
CA LEU A 302 11.39 18.43 17.87
C LEU A 302 10.96 18.73 19.31
N PRO A 303 10.77 20.02 19.68
CA PRO A 303 10.27 20.39 21.00
C PRO A 303 8.90 19.81 21.31
N GLU A 304 8.06 19.66 20.28
CA GLU A 304 6.75 19.02 20.35
C GLU A 304 6.58 18.09 19.14
N PRO A 305 5.75 17.03 19.21
CA PRO A 305 5.49 16.14 18.07
C PRO A 305 4.93 16.83 16.83
N THR A 306 4.36 18.02 17.03
CA THR A 306 3.73 18.83 15.98
C THR A 306 4.11 20.29 16.14
N VAL A 307 4.85 20.82 15.17
CA VAL A 307 5.30 22.21 15.16
C VAL A 307 4.98 22.87 13.84
N PHE A 308 4.99 24.20 13.82
CA PHE A 308 4.95 25.00 12.60
C PHE A 308 5.93 26.17 12.67
N TYR A 309 6.33 26.67 11.51
CA TYR A 309 7.34 27.69 11.33
C TYR A 309 7.03 28.52 10.07
N GLU A 310 7.18 29.83 10.18
CA GLU A 310 7.10 30.75 9.05
C GLU A 310 8.50 30.97 8.44
N ASP A 311 8.71 30.49 7.23
CA ASP A 311 9.92 30.78 6.46
C ASP A 311 9.71 32.09 5.67
N GLY A 312 10.02 33.21 6.34
CA GLY A 312 9.91 34.54 5.75
C GLY A 312 10.84 34.78 4.55
N GLU A 313 11.99 34.09 4.48
CA GLU A 313 12.93 34.21 3.35
C GLU A 313 12.34 33.62 2.07
N ASN A 314 11.57 32.54 2.22
CA ASN A 314 10.97 31.82 1.10
C ASN A 314 9.47 32.10 0.92
N SER A 315 8.87 32.90 1.80
CA SER A 315 7.42 33.15 1.87
C SER A 315 6.62 31.85 1.94
N LEU A 316 7.02 30.95 2.85
CA LEU A 316 6.40 29.64 3.04
C LEU A 316 5.93 29.42 4.47
N MET A 317 4.71 28.91 4.62
CA MET A 317 4.25 28.40 5.91
C MET A 317 4.55 26.89 6.00
N VAL A 318 5.32 26.47 7.01
CA VAL A 318 5.81 25.09 7.11
C VAL A 318 5.32 24.41 8.37
N GLY A 319 4.57 23.33 8.22
CA GLY A 319 4.21 22.43 9.31
C GLY A 319 5.10 21.19 9.33
N VAL A 320 5.42 20.70 10.51
CA VAL A 320 6.20 19.49 10.71
C VAL A 320 5.54 18.60 11.75
N VAL A 321 5.38 17.33 11.41
CA VAL A 321 4.86 16.30 12.29
C VAL A 321 5.86 15.14 12.35
N VAL A 322 6.23 14.73 13.56
CA VAL A 322 7.23 13.66 13.77
C VAL A 322 6.68 12.28 13.39
N HIS A 323 7.58 11.33 13.13
CA HIS A 323 7.24 9.93 12.95
C HIS A 323 6.98 9.28 14.31
N SER A 324 5.71 9.17 14.70
CA SER A 324 5.31 8.51 15.94
C SER A 324 3.94 7.85 15.79
N PRO A 325 3.72 6.68 16.43
CA PRO A 325 2.40 6.13 16.65
C PRO A 325 1.36 7.13 17.18
N GLU A 326 1.78 8.08 18.01
CA GLU A 326 0.88 9.06 18.65
C GLU A 326 0.21 10.01 17.64
N VAL A 327 0.87 10.24 16.50
CA VAL A 327 0.37 11.10 15.43
C VAL A 327 -0.31 10.31 14.31
N ASP A 328 -0.39 8.98 14.42
CA ASP A 328 -1.10 8.11 13.48
C ASP A 328 -2.62 8.23 13.69
N TYR A 329 -3.13 9.43 13.41
CA TYR A 329 -4.53 9.80 13.42
C TYR A 329 -4.79 10.84 12.34
N PHE A 330 -5.76 10.59 11.48
CA PHE A 330 -6.12 11.44 10.35
C PHE A 330 -6.32 12.92 10.72
N GLY A 331 -6.79 13.20 11.95
CA GLY A 331 -7.01 14.56 12.42
C GLY A 331 -5.75 15.43 12.43
N TYR A 332 -4.54 14.86 12.52
CA TYR A 332 -3.30 15.64 12.44
C TYR A 332 -3.08 16.22 11.05
N PHE A 333 -3.20 15.42 9.99
CA PHE A 333 -3.12 15.88 8.60
C PHE A 333 -4.12 17.01 8.33
N LYS A 334 -5.40 16.77 8.66
CA LYS A 334 -6.46 17.76 8.45
C LYS A 334 -6.21 19.05 9.23
N LYS A 335 -5.98 18.93 10.54
CA LYS A 335 -5.91 20.12 11.42
C LYS A 335 -4.64 20.90 11.18
N MET A 336 -3.50 20.25 10.97
CA MET A 336 -2.25 20.96 10.70
C MET A 336 -2.36 21.73 9.39
N THR A 337 -2.80 21.08 8.31
CA THR A 337 -3.00 21.74 7.00
C THR A 337 -3.91 22.97 7.12
N LEU A 338 -5.05 22.85 7.83
CA LEU A 338 -5.96 23.97 8.06
C LEU A 338 -5.38 25.06 8.97
N THR A 339 -4.53 24.70 9.93
CA THR A 339 -3.83 25.68 10.77
C THR A 339 -2.86 26.49 9.93
N LEU A 340 -2.03 25.85 9.10
CA LEU A 340 -1.11 26.55 8.20
C LEU A 340 -1.87 27.48 7.24
N HIS A 341 -2.94 26.97 6.63
CA HIS A 341 -3.82 27.75 5.74
C HIS A 341 -4.39 29.01 6.41
N ASN A 342 -4.75 28.96 7.70
CA ASN A 342 -5.35 30.09 8.39
C ASN A 342 -4.35 31.17 8.81
N ILE A 343 -3.05 30.87 8.75
CA ILE A 343 -1.98 31.81 9.10
C ILE A 343 -1.50 32.55 7.85
N VAL A 344 -1.45 31.85 6.70
CA VAL A 344 -1.27 32.45 5.37
C VAL A 344 -2.46 33.35 5.05
#